data_AF-A0A2E9QCG9-F1
#
_entry.id   AF-A0A2E9QCG9-F1
#
_cell.length_a   1.000
_cell.length_b   1.000
_cell.length_c   1.000
_cell.angle_alpha   90.00
_cell.angle_beta   90.00
_cell.angle_gamma   90.00
#
_symmetry.space_group_name_H-M   'P 1'
#
loop_
_entity.id
_entity.type
_entity.pdbx_description
1 polymer ?
#
loop_
_entity_poly.entity_id
_entity_poly.type
_entity_poly.pdbx_seq_one_letter_code
_entity_poly.pdbx_strand_id
1 'polypeptide(L)'
;MNKTLQRLGGAAAVMEGLLYVAGMIYFILVVDYMSVSGAEARVQLLVDNLIGLIAINTLIYIVFGVALVVLAVALHERLSPLQPALMQLASAFGIIWAGVVIVAGMLFNLGAEQAVLLNAKDSAAAGDYWHIIDTVHQAMGGGVEILGGLWMLFVSLAGLRGKEFPGILNWLGLLVGFAGTITLIPPLSEIGGIFFGLGQIVWFLWIGILMMIRSAGPASAP
;
A
#
# COMPACT_ATOMS: atom_id res chain seq x y z
N MET A 1 25.19 7.31 5.69
CA MET A 1 23.77 7.54 5.39
C MET A 1 23.66 8.65 4.33
N ASN A 2 23.11 8.31 3.18
CA ASN A 2 22.95 9.18 2.02
C ASN A 2 21.76 10.12 2.25
N LYS A 3 22.04 11.41 2.50
CA LYS A 3 21.00 12.42 2.81
C LYS A 3 19.94 12.53 1.71
N THR A 4 20.33 12.41 0.44
CA THR A 4 19.40 12.47 -0.69
C THR A 4 18.43 11.28 -0.68
N LEU A 5 18.96 10.07 -0.50
CA LEU A 5 18.13 8.86 -0.41
C LEU A 5 17.16 8.93 0.77
N GLN A 6 17.61 9.40 1.94
CA GLN A 6 16.73 9.56 3.11
C GLN A 6 15.62 10.59 2.89
N ARG A 7 15.92 11.69 2.20
CA ARG A 7 14.91 12.70 1.86
C ARG A 7 13.89 12.16 0.86
N LEU A 8 14.34 11.41 -0.15
CA LEU A 8 13.47 10.75 -1.11
C LEU A 8 12.60 9.68 -0.45
N GLY A 9 13.18 8.84 0.42
CA GLY A 9 12.42 7.85 1.20
C GLY A 9 11.38 8.52 2.11
N GLY A 10 11.74 9.64 2.76
CA GLY A 10 10.79 10.39 3.57
C GLY A 10 9.64 11.00 2.76
N ALA A 11 9.93 11.54 1.57
CA ALA A 11 8.90 12.06 0.65
C ALA A 11 8.02 10.94 0.09
N ALA A 12 8.60 9.78 -0.22
CA ALA A 12 7.87 8.59 -0.65
C ALA A 12 6.87 8.13 0.42
N ALA A 13 7.31 8.01 1.68
CA ALA A 13 6.42 7.67 2.80
C ALA A 13 5.25 8.65 2.94
N VAL A 14 5.51 9.96 2.87
CA VAL A 14 4.41 10.94 2.95
C VAL A 14 3.44 10.79 1.77
N MET A 15 3.96 10.60 0.56
CA MET A 15 3.14 10.35 -0.62
C MET A 15 2.28 9.10 -0.47
N GLU A 16 2.83 7.99 0.03
CA GLU A 16 2.07 6.76 0.31
C GLU A 16 0.91 6.99 1.28
N GLY A 17 1.16 7.73 2.37
CA GLY A 17 0.11 8.10 3.33
C GLY A 17 -0.99 8.96 2.68
N LEU A 18 -0.62 9.90 1.81
CA LEU A 18 -1.58 10.74 1.08
C LEU A 18 -2.37 9.93 0.04
N LEU A 19 -1.73 8.98 -0.64
CA LEU A 19 -2.37 8.10 -1.62
C LEU A 19 -3.42 7.20 -0.97
N TYR A 20 -3.15 6.68 0.23
CA TYR A 20 -4.15 5.96 1.02
C TYR A 20 -5.39 6.82 1.30
N VAL A 21 -5.18 8.05 1.77
CA VAL A 21 -6.28 8.99 2.05
C VAL A 21 -7.07 9.29 0.78
N ALA A 22 -6.39 9.57 -0.33
CA ALA A 22 -7.03 9.82 -1.62
C ALA A 22 -7.86 8.62 -2.11
N GLY A 23 -7.31 7.41 -2.00
CA GLY A 23 -8.01 6.17 -2.34
C GLY A 23 -9.28 5.98 -1.52
N MET A 24 -9.18 6.09 -0.20
CA MET A 24 -10.36 5.97 0.68
C MET A 24 -11.43 7.01 0.36
N ILE A 25 -11.05 8.28 0.20
CA ILE A 25 -12.00 9.34 -0.16
C ILE A 25 -12.70 9.01 -1.48
N TYR A 26 -11.95 8.57 -2.49
CA TYR A 26 -12.52 8.27 -3.80
C TYR A 26 -13.48 7.06 -3.76
N PHE A 27 -13.04 5.94 -3.18
CA PHE A 27 -13.85 4.71 -3.15
C PHE A 27 -15.06 4.80 -2.20
N ILE A 28 -14.99 5.62 -1.14
CA ILE A 28 -16.10 5.79 -0.19
C ILE A 28 -17.05 6.90 -0.63
N LEU A 29 -16.54 8.07 -1.05
CA LEU A 29 -17.37 9.26 -1.25
C LEU A 29 -17.71 9.57 -2.71
N VAL A 30 -16.91 9.09 -3.66
CA VAL A 30 -17.11 9.39 -5.10
C VAL A 30 -17.79 8.23 -5.80
N VAL A 31 -17.23 7.04 -5.68
CA VAL A 31 -17.70 5.85 -6.41
C VAL A 31 -18.63 4.99 -5.57
N ASP A 32 -18.54 5.05 -4.24
CA ASP A 32 -19.33 4.23 -3.30
C ASP A 32 -19.30 2.74 -3.67
N TYR A 33 -18.10 2.23 -3.99
CA TYR A 33 -17.90 0.90 -4.58
C TYR A 33 -18.47 -0.23 -3.71
N MET A 34 -18.45 -0.05 -2.39
CA MET A 34 -18.89 -1.05 -1.42
C MET A 34 -20.41 -1.17 -1.33
N SER A 35 -21.18 -0.17 -1.75
CA SER A 35 -22.65 -0.25 -1.74
C SER A 35 -23.19 -1.07 -2.91
N VAL A 36 -22.37 -1.30 -3.95
CA VAL A 36 -22.76 -2.02 -5.16
C VAL A 36 -22.57 -3.53 -4.99
N SER A 37 -23.67 -4.25 -5.13
CA SER A 37 -23.72 -5.72 -5.13
C SER A 37 -24.17 -6.26 -6.47
N GLY A 38 -23.59 -7.39 -6.89
CA GLY A 38 -23.87 -8.02 -8.19
C GLY A 38 -22.82 -7.67 -9.25
N ALA A 39 -22.47 -8.68 -10.05
CA ALA A 39 -21.39 -8.57 -11.02
C ALA A 39 -21.68 -7.53 -12.13
N GLU A 40 -22.90 -7.53 -12.67
CA GLU A 40 -23.32 -6.57 -13.70
C GLU A 40 -23.33 -5.13 -13.18
N ALA A 41 -23.84 -4.91 -11.96
CA ALA A 41 -23.86 -3.57 -11.35
C ALA A 41 -22.45 -3.03 -11.11
N ARG A 42 -21.49 -3.89 -10.74
CA ARG A 42 -20.07 -3.50 -10.63
C ARG A 42 -19.48 -3.13 -11.98
N VAL A 43 -19.82 -3.83 -13.06
CA VAL A 43 -19.39 -3.47 -14.41
C VAL A 43 -20.01 -2.14 -14.85
N GLN A 44 -21.29 -1.90 -14.54
CA GLN A 44 -21.93 -0.62 -14.85
C GLN A 44 -21.23 0.54 -14.14
N LEU A 45 -20.83 0.36 -12.88
CA LEU A 45 -20.03 1.33 -12.15
C LEU A 45 -18.70 1.64 -12.85
N LEU A 46 -18.05 0.62 -13.44
CA LEU A 46 -16.86 0.82 -14.27
C LEU A 46 -17.17 1.65 -15.51
N VAL A 47 -18.26 1.34 -16.21
CA VAL A 47 -18.67 2.09 -17.41
C VAL A 47 -18.85 3.57 -17.08
N ASP A 48 -19.49 3.87 -15.96
CA ASP A 48 -19.82 5.24 -15.57
C ASP A 48 -18.59 6.03 -15.08
N ASN A 49 -17.55 5.35 -14.58
CA ASN A 49 -16.43 5.99 -13.88
C ASN A 49 -15.03 5.57 -14.39
N LEU A 50 -14.93 4.93 -15.56
CA LEU A 50 -13.72 4.23 -16.03
C LEU A 50 -12.45 5.06 -15.91
N ILE A 51 -12.46 6.29 -16.44
CA ILE A 51 -11.29 7.17 -16.45
C ILE A 51 -10.84 7.50 -15.03
N GLY A 52 -11.79 7.83 -14.15
CA GLY A 52 -11.50 8.16 -12.76
C GLY A 52 -10.98 6.94 -11.98
N LEU A 53 -11.57 5.77 -12.22
CA LEU A 53 -11.15 4.50 -11.62
C LEU A 53 -9.75 4.08 -12.06
N ILE A 54 -9.41 4.18 -13.35
CA ILE A 54 -8.06 3.92 -13.84
C ILE A 54 -7.07 4.92 -13.25
N ALA A 55 -7.43 6.20 -13.20
CA ALA A 55 -6.55 7.24 -12.67
C ALA A 55 -6.25 7.02 -11.18
N ILE A 56 -7.28 6.83 -10.34
CA ILE A 56 -7.07 6.61 -8.91
C ILE A 56 -6.34 5.29 -8.67
N ASN A 57 -6.66 4.22 -9.39
CA ASN A 57 -6.03 2.92 -9.22
C ASN A 57 -4.54 2.99 -9.60
N THR A 58 -4.21 3.68 -10.69
CA THR A 58 -2.82 3.96 -11.09
C THR A 58 -2.06 4.67 -9.97
N LEU A 59 -2.67 5.65 -9.31
CA LEU A 59 -2.04 6.37 -8.21
C LEU A 59 -1.85 5.47 -6.98
N ILE A 60 -2.89 4.80 -6.51
CA ILE A 60 -2.85 4.07 -5.23
C ILE A 60 -2.20 2.69 -5.31
N TYR A 61 -2.04 2.10 -6.51
CA TYR A 61 -1.33 0.84 -6.70
C TYR A 61 0.03 1.04 -7.37
N ILE A 62 0.08 1.64 -8.55
CA ILE A 62 1.31 1.68 -9.35
C ILE A 62 2.28 2.72 -8.80
N VAL A 63 1.83 3.97 -8.64
CA VAL A 63 2.68 5.04 -8.07
C VAL A 63 3.03 4.74 -6.62
N PHE A 64 2.07 4.23 -5.85
CA PHE A 64 2.30 3.73 -4.49
C PHE A 64 3.42 2.68 -4.44
N GLY A 65 3.33 1.62 -5.26
CA GLY A 65 4.34 0.56 -5.24
C GLY A 65 5.74 1.06 -5.64
N VAL A 66 5.83 2.01 -6.58
CA VAL A 66 7.12 2.65 -6.91
C VAL A 66 7.66 3.46 -5.73
N ALA A 67 6.80 4.21 -5.03
CA ALA A 67 7.19 4.93 -3.82
C ALA A 67 7.66 3.98 -2.72
N LEU A 68 6.98 2.84 -2.55
CA LEU A 68 7.33 1.82 -1.56
C LEU A 68 8.72 1.24 -1.78
N VAL A 69 9.14 1.02 -3.03
CA VAL A 69 10.53 0.60 -3.33
C VAL A 69 11.53 1.63 -2.80
N VAL A 70 11.29 2.92 -3.05
CA VAL A 70 12.17 4.01 -2.60
C VAL A 70 12.23 4.04 -1.08
N LEU A 71 11.09 3.93 -0.40
CA LEU A 71 11.03 3.89 1.06
C LEU A 71 11.75 2.67 1.62
N ALA A 72 11.50 1.47 1.08
CA ALA A 72 12.10 0.22 1.54
C ALA A 72 13.63 0.25 1.42
N VAL A 73 14.16 0.79 0.33
CA VAL A 73 15.61 0.96 0.13
C VAL A 73 16.19 2.00 1.09
N ALA A 74 15.52 3.13 1.30
CA ALA A 74 15.96 4.16 2.24
C ALA A 74 15.98 3.66 3.69
N LEU A 75 14.96 2.90 4.10
CA LEU A 75 14.92 2.28 5.43
C LEU A 75 15.98 1.19 5.57
N HIS A 76 16.23 0.39 4.52
CA HIS A 76 17.31 -0.59 4.52
C HIS A 76 18.66 0.08 4.78
N GLU A 77 19.00 1.10 4.00
CA GLU A 77 20.28 1.82 4.14
C GLU A 77 20.49 2.35 5.56
N ARG A 78 19.40 2.78 6.20
CA ARG A 78 19.45 3.38 7.52
C ARG A 78 19.51 2.37 8.66
N LEU A 79 18.73 1.30 8.58
CA LEU A 79 18.55 0.36 9.69
C LEU A 79 19.42 -0.90 9.56
N SER A 80 19.88 -1.27 8.36
CA SER A 80 20.68 -2.49 8.17
C SER A 80 22.02 -2.49 8.90
N PRO A 81 22.73 -1.35 9.10
CA PRO A 81 23.95 -1.34 9.93
C PRO A 81 23.67 -1.69 11.40
N LEU A 82 22.44 -1.50 11.88
CA LEU A 82 22.05 -1.71 13.28
C LEU A 82 21.36 -3.05 13.48
N GLN A 83 20.56 -3.49 12.53
CA GLN A 83 19.78 -4.73 12.59
C GLN A 83 19.80 -5.48 11.23
N PRO A 84 20.94 -6.07 10.83
CA PRO A 84 21.13 -6.61 9.48
C PRO A 84 20.11 -7.69 9.10
N ALA A 85 19.91 -8.69 9.95
CA ALA A 85 19.02 -9.82 9.64
C ALA A 85 17.55 -9.40 9.52
N LEU A 86 17.08 -8.52 10.41
CA LEU A 86 15.71 -8.00 10.35
C LEU A 86 15.49 -7.14 9.10
N MET A 87 16.47 -6.33 8.72
CA MET A 87 16.35 -5.49 7.53
C MET A 87 16.50 -6.26 6.23
N GLN A 88 17.19 -7.40 6.20
CA GLN A 88 17.13 -8.32 5.05
C GLN A 88 15.71 -8.84 4.83
N LEU A 89 15.05 -9.32 5.89
CA LEU A 89 13.66 -9.78 5.82
C LEU A 89 12.70 -8.65 5.47
N ALA A 90 12.81 -7.50 6.16
CA ALA A 90 11.98 -6.34 5.89
C ALA A 90 12.11 -5.92 4.42
N SER A 91 13.32 -5.74 3.90
CA SER A 91 13.51 -5.32 2.52
C SER A 91 13.00 -6.33 1.50
N ALA A 92 13.17 -7.63 1.76
CA ALA A 92 12.61 -8.67 0.89
C ALA A 92 11.08 -8.56 0.82
N PHE A 93 10.39 -8.51 1.97
CA PHE A 93 8.93 -8.37 1.99
C PHE A 93 8.46 -7.03 1.41
N GLY A 94 9.17 -5.93 1.66
CA GLY A 94 8.83 -4.61 1.11
C GLY A 94 8.92 -4.56 -0.42
N ILE A 95 9.97 -5.15 -1.01
CA ILE A 95 10.14 -5.20 -2.46
C ILE A 95 9.13 -6.15 -3.10
N ILE A 96 8.90 -7.32 -2.51
CA ILE A 96 7.87 -8.26 -2.99
C ILE A 96 6.50 -7.59 -2.95
N TRP A 97 6.16 -6.93 -1.84
CA TRP A 97 4.90 -6.21 -1.70
C TRP A 97 4.73 -5.13 -2.75
N ALA A 98 5.74 -4.27 -2.95
CA ALA A 98 5.72 -3.25 -3.99
C ALA A 98 5.44 -3.84 -5.37
N GLY A 99 6.12 -4.93 -5.72
CA GLY A 99 5.91 -5.62 -7.00
C GLY A 99 4.48 -6.16 -7.14
N VAL A 100 3.96 -6.80 -6.10
CA VAL A 100 2.60 -7.36 -6.11
C VAL A 100 1.55 -6.25 -6.23
N VAL A 101 1.69 -5.14 -5.50
CA VAL A 101 0.76 -3.99 -5.57
C VAL A 101 0.77 -3.37 -6.97
N ILE A 102 1.94 -3.20 -7.61
CA ILE A 102 2.03 -2.70 -8.99
C ILE A 102 1.27 -3.62 -9.95
N VAL A 103 1.50 -4.94 -9.87
CA VAL A 103 0.83 -5.91 -10.75
C VAL A 103 -0.67 -5.94 -10.49
N ALA A 104 -1.10 -5.83 -9.23
CA ALA A 104 -2.52 -5.75 -8.88
C ALA A 104 -3.21 -4.55 -9.54
N GLY A 105 -2.55 -3.37 -9.55
CA GLY A 105 -3.09 -2.19 -10.22
C GLY A 105 -3.12 -2.31 -11.74
N MET A 106 -2.07 -2.88 -12.35
CA MET A 106 -2.05 -3.17 -13.78
C MET A 106 -3.17 -4.13 -14.19
N LEU A 107 -3.39 -5.18 -13.39
CA LEU A 107 -4.47 -6.15 -13.60
C LEU A 107 -5.84 -5.47 -13.53
N PHE A 108 -6.07 -4.62 -12.52
CA PHE A 108 -7.32 -3.89 -12.37
C PHE A 108 -7.57 -2.97 -13.58
N ASN A 109 -6.59 -2.16 -13.97
CA ASN A 109 -6.77 -1.19 -15.05
C ASN A 109 -7.10 -1.87 -16.38
N LEU A 110 -6.29 -2.85 -16.78
CA LEU A 110 -6.51 -3.59 -18.02
C LEU A 110 -7.80 -4.41 -17.98
N GLY A 111 -8.11 -5.01 -16.83
CA GLY A 111 -9.34 -5.74 -16.63
C GLY A 111 -10.58 -4.83 -16.69
N ALA A 112 -10.51 -3.63 -16.13
CA ALA A 112 -11.64 -2.71 -16.09
C ALA A 112 -11.98 -2.23 -17.51
N GLU A 113 -10.96 -1.88 -18.31
CA GLU A 113 -11.16 -1.54 -19.72
C GLU A 113 -11.81 -2.69 -20.50
N GLN A 114 -11.35 -3.92 -20.29
CA GLN A 114 -11.94 -5.07 -21.00
C GLN A 114 -13.35 -5.42 -20.54
N ALA A 115 -13.65 -5.27 -19.25
CA ALA A 115 -15.00 -5.45 -18.73
C ALA A 115 -15.97 -4.44 -19.38
N VAL A 116 -15.57 -3.17 -19.50
CA VAL A 116 -16.38 -2.14 -20.18
C VAL A 116 -16.59 -2.46 -21.67
N LEU A 117 -15.54 -2.89 -22.37
CA LEU A 117 -15.65 -3.29 -23.79
C LEU A 117 -16.55 -4.51 -24.00
N LEU A 118 -16.50 -5.47 -23.07
CA LEU A 118 -17.34 -6.67 -23.12
C LEU A 118 -18.80 -6.34 -22.79
N ASN A 119 -19.05 -5.42 -21.87
CA ASN A 119 -20.39 -5.00 -21.46
C ASN A 119 -21.22 -4.45 -22.62
N ALA A 120 -20.58 -3.78 -23.58
CA ALA A 120 -21.23 -3.27 -24.78
C ALA A 120 -21.77 -4.39 -25.70
N LYS A 121 -21.35 -5.64 -25.50
CA LYS A 121 -21.73 -6.81 -26.31
C LYS A 121 -22.59 -7.78 -25.51
N ASP A 122 -22.20 -8.06 -24.28
CA ASP A 122 -22.84 -9.02 -23.39
C ASP A 122 -22.56 -8.64 -21.93
N SER A 123 -23.58 -8.12 -21.24
CA SER A 123 -23.51 -7.68 -19.84
C SER A 123 -23.24 -8.82 -18.87
N ALA A 124 -23.84 -10.00 -19.12
CA ALA A 124 -23.67 -11.15 -18.24
C ALA A 124 -22.22 -11.68 -18.34
N ALA A 125 -21.69 -11.82 -19.56
CA ALA A 125 -20.31 -12.22 -19.78
C ALA A 125 -19.30 -11.21 -19.20
N ALA A 126 -19.62 -9.90 -19.27
CA ALA A 126 -18.80 -8.86 -18.66
C ALA A 126 -18.78 -8.97 -17.12
N GLY A 127 -19.93 -9.25 -16.52
CA GLY A 127 -20.05 -9.52 -15.09
C GLY A 127 -19.16 -10.69 -14.64
N ASP A 128 -19.27 -11.84 -15.30
CA ASP A 128 -18.45 -13.02 -15.00
C ASP A 128 -16.95 -12.74 -15.16
N TYR A 129 -16.57 -12.08 -16.25
CA TYR A 129 -15.19 -11.67 -16.49
C TYR A 129 -14.68 -10.75 -15.37
N TRP A 130 -15.45 -9.72 -15.02
CA TRP A 130 -15.05 -8.78 -13.97
C TRP A 130 -14.96 -9.45 -12.62
N HIS A 131 -15.87 -10.37 -12.29
CA HIS A 131 -15.81 -11.12 -11.04
C HIS A 131 -14.49 -11.92 -10.90
N ILE A 132 -14.01 -12.52 -12.00
CA ILE A 132 -12.73 -13.23 -12.02
C ILE A 132 -11.57 -12.25 -11.78
N ILE A 133 -11.56 -11.13 -12.51
CA ILE A 133 -10.51 -10.10 -12.36
C ILE A 133 -10.48 -9.53 -10.94
N ASP A 134 -11.63 -9.12 -10.42
CA ASP A 134 -11.79 -8.57 -9.07
C ASP A 134 -11.32 -9.59 -8.03
N THR A 135 -11.69 -10.87 -8.16
CA THR A 135 -11.24 -11.93 -7.24
C THR A 135 -9.71 -12.07 -7.23
N VAL A 136 -9.07 -12.08 -8.40
CA VAL A 136 -7.59 -12.16 -8.49
C VAL A 136 -6.94 -10.90 -7.93
N HIS A 137 -7.48 -9.72 -8.26
CA HIS A 137 -7.01 -8.44 -7.72
C HIS A 137 -7.06 -8.40 -6.18
N GLN A 138 -8.18 -8.84 -5.60
CA GLN A 138 -8.34 -8.93 -4.15
C GLN A 138 -7.32 -9.89 -3.51
N ALA A 139 -7.04 -11.03 -4.14
CA ALA A 139 -6.05 -11.99 -3.64
C ALA A 139 -4.59 -11.44 -3.65
N MET A 140 -4.29 -10.48 -4.53
CA MET A 140 -2.95 -9.89 -4.64
C MET A 140 -2.70 -8.77 -3.64
N GLY A 141 -3.71 -8.25 -2.96
CA GLY A 141 -3.52 -7.15 -2.01
C GLY A 141 -4.69 -6.19 -1.90
N GLY A 142 -5.76 -6.40 -2.64
CA GLY A 142 -7.01 -5.66 -2.40
C GLY A 142 -7.83 -6.18 -1.20
N GLY A 143 -7.66 -7.46 -0.83
CA GLY A 143 -8.42 -8.12 0.24
C GLY A 143 -7.57 -8.78 1.34
N VAL A 144 -6.24 -8.77 1.23
CA VAL A 144 -5.32 -9.30 2.25
C VAL A 144 -4.07 -8.42 2.35
N GLU A 145 -3.58 -8.24 3.58
CA GLU A 145 -2.52 -7.28 3.88
C GLU A 145 -1.23 -7.95 4.36
N ILE A 146 -1.07 -9.26 4.15
CA ILE A 146 -0.01 -10.07 4.75
C ILE A 146 1.40 -9.56 4.40
N LEU A 147 1.65 -9.17 3.15
CA LEU A 147 2.97 -8.72 2.71
C LEU A 147 3.35 -7.39 3.39
N GLY A 148 2.41 -6.44 3.42
CA GLY A 148 2.59 -5.18 4.12
C GLY A 148 2.66 -5.36 5.63
N GLY A 149 1.86 -6.26 6.19
CA GLY A 149 1.88 -6.63 7.60
C GLY A 149 3.23 -7.16 8.05
N LEU A 150 3.79 -8.12 7.31
CA LEU A 150 5.12 -8.66 7.59
C LEU A 150 6.22 -7.60 7.43
N TRP A 151 6.16 -6.80 6.36
CA TRP A 151 7.08 -5.68 6.17
C TRP A 151 7.06 -4.73 7.38
N MET A 152 5.87 -4.31 7.80
CA MET A 152 5.65 -3.43 8.96
C MET A 152 6.20 -4.04 10.25
N LEU A 153 5.96 -5.34 10.49
CA LEU A 153 6.48 -6.04 11.67
C LEU A 153 8.03 -6.02 11.70
N PHE A 154 8.67 -6.41 10.60
CA PHE A 154 10.14 -6.49 10.57
C PHE A 154 10.80 -5.11 10.64
N VAL A 155 10.30 -4.13 9.88
CA VAL A 155 10.88 -2.78 9.86
C VAL A 155 10.71 -2.07 11.21
N SER A 156 9.56 -2.26 11.86
CA SER A 156 9.29 -1.68 13.17
C SER A 156 10.07 -2.37 14.28
N LEU A 157 10.24 -3.69 14.22
CA LEU A 157 11.10 -4.41 15.15
C LEU A 157 12.56 -3.99 15.00
N ALA A 158 13.04 -3.81 13.77
CA ALA A 158 14.37 -3.30 13.49
C ALA A 158 14.56 -1.88 14.04
N GLY A 159 13.58 -0.99 13.80
CA GLY A 159 13.60 0.37 14.31
C GLY A 159 13.57 0.44 15.84
N LEU A 160 12.80 -0.43 16.50
CA LEU A 160 12.72 -0.51 17.96
C LEU A 160 14.03 -0.99 18.58
N ARG A 161 14.63 -2.05 18.03
CA ARG A 161 15.91 -2.61 18.51
C ARG A 161 17.10 -1.70 18.20
N GLY A 162 17.09 -1.07 17.03
CA GLY A 162 18.11 -0.12 16.61
C GLY A 162 18.03 1.24 17.31
N LYS A 163 16.92 1.55 18.00
CA LYS A 163 16.66 2.83 18.68
C LYS A 163 16.80 4.07 17.77
N GLU A 164 16.65 3.89 16.46
CA GLU A 164 16.77 4.96 15.47
C GLU A 164 15.54 5.88 15.45
N PHE A 165 14.35 5.30 15.61
CA PHE A 165 13.09 6.02 15.55
C PHE A 165 12.42 6.05 16.93
N PRO A 166 11.49 7.00 17.19
CA PRO A 166 10.75 7.04 18.45
C PRO A 166 10.10 5.68 18.75
N GLY A 167 10.20 5.21 19.99
CA GLY A 167 9.67 3.90 20.37
C GLY A 167 8.17 3.77 20.09
N ILE A 168 7.40 4.85 20.29
CA ILE A 168 5.96 4.91 20.02
C ILE A 168 5.65 4.63 18.54
N LEU A 169 6.44 5.19 17.61
CA LEU A 169 6.25 4.96 16.17
C LEU A 169 6.49 3.49 15.81
N ASN A 170 7.50 2.86 16.40
CA ASN A 170 7.77 1.44 16.16
C ASN A 170 6.70 0.54 16.80
N TRP A 171 6.19 0.88 17.99
CA TRP A 171 5.07 0.13 18.59
C TRP A 171 3.79 0.25 17.76
N LEU A 172 3.49 1.45 17.25
CA LEU A 172 2.42 1.64 16.27
C LEU A 172 2.64 0.72 15.07
N GLY A 173 3.84 0.73 14.48
CA GLY A 173 4.13 -0.10 13.32
C GLY A 173 4.05 -1.61 13.58
N LEU A 174 4.37 -2.07 14.80
CA LEU A 174 4.15 -3.46 15.21
C LEU A 174 2.65 -3.80 15.31
N LEU A 175 1.83 -2.91 15.89
CA LEU A 175 0.38 -3.10 15.98
C LEU A 175 -0.26 -3.13 14.59
N VAL A 176 0.13 -2.20 13.71
CA VAL A 176 -0.31 -2.15 12.32
C VAL A 176 0.13 -3.40 11.58
N GLY A 177 1.40 -3.79 11.72
CA GLY A 177 1.92 -5.01 11.10
C GLY A 177 1.15 -6.25 11.53
N PHE A 178 0.84 -6.37 12.82
CA PHE A 178 -0.01 -7.44 13.35
C PHE A 178 -1.42 -7.40 12.75
N ALA A 179 -2.06 -6.23 12.69
CA ALA A 179 -3.37 -6.06 12.04
C ALA A 179 -3.35 -6.53 10.58
N GLY A 180 -2.28 -6.25 9.84
CA GLY A 180 -2.09 -6.75 8.47
C GLY A 180 -1.92 -8.27 8.40
N THR A 181 -1.24 -8.90 9.37
CA THR A 181 -1.07 -10.36 9.35
C THR A 181 -2.36 -11.12 9.66
N ILE A 182 -3.22 -10.60 10.54
CA ILE A 182 -4.47 -11.27 10.90
C ILE A 182 -5.51 -11.22 9.78
N THR A 183 -5.29 -10.46 8.70
CA THR A 183 -6.22 -10.43 7.56
C THR A 183 -6.34 -11.77 6.84
N LEU A 184 -5.38 -12.67 7.03
CA LEU A 184 -5.42 -14.05 6.51
C LEU A 184 -6.49 -14.91 7.20
N ILE A 185 -6.96 -14.49 8.38
CA ILE A 185 -7.98 -15.21 9.13
C ILE A 185 -9.34 -14.65 8.68
N PRO A 186 -10.20 -15.42 7.97
CA PRO A 186 -11.39 -14.85 7.34
C PRO A 186 -12.33 -14.08 8.29
N PRO A 187 -12.62 -14.56 9.52
CA PRO A 187 -13.40 -13.79 10.49
C PRO A 187 -12.79 -12.46 10.94
N LEU A 188 -11.48 -12.26 10.72
CA LEU A 188 -10.73 -11.07 11.12
C LEU A 188 -10.23 -10.24 9.93
N SER A 189 -10.57 -10.63 8.70
CA SER A 189 -10.05 -10.00 7.48
C SER A 189 -10.40 -8.51 7.40
N GLU A 190 -11.68 -8.19 7.54
CA GLU A 190 -12.19 -6.82 7.43
C GLU A 190 -11.65 -5.91 8.54
N ILE A 191 -11.75 -6.36 9.80
CA ILE A 191 -11.27 -5.57 10.94
C ILE A 191 -9.74 -5.37 10.88
N GLY A 192 -8.99 -6.41 10.49
CA GLY A 192 -7.54 -6.32 10.29
C GLY A 192 -7.18 -5.31 9.20
N GLY A 193 -7.88 -5.34 8.07
CA GLY A 193 -7.67 -4.40 6.96
C GLY A 193 -7.94 -2.95 7.34
N ILE A 194 -9.01 -2.68 8.09
CA ILE A 194 -9.33 -1.33 8.59
C ILE A 194 -8.21 -0.80 9.49
N PHE A 195 -7.79 -1.58 10.49
CA PHE A 195 -6.71 -1.17 11.39
C PHE A 195 -5.37 -1.03 10.68
N PHE A 196 -5.11 -1.91 9.72
CA PHE A 196 -3.92 -1.84 8.87
C PHE A 196 -3.90 -0.53 8.09
N GLY A 197 -4.90 -0.29 7.22
CA GLY A 197 -4.94 0.90 6.37
C GLY A 197 -4.90 2.22 7.16
N LEU A 198 -5.75 2.37 8.19
CA LEU A 198 -5.79 3.60 8.99
C LEU A 198 -4.51 3.83 9.79
N GLY A 199 -3.98 2.78 10.43
CA GLY A 199 -2.76 2.90 11.21
C GLY A 199 -1.52 3.11 10.34
N GLN A 200 -1.51 2.53 9.14
CA GLN A 200 -0.41 2.69 8.20
C GLN A 200 -0.32 4.10 7.64
N ILE A 201 -1.44 4.81 7.43
CA ILE A 201 -1.43 6.24 7.08
C ILE A 201 -0.68 7.06 8.13
N VAL A 202 -1.06 6.88 9.40
CA VAL A 202 -0.43 7.58 10.52
C VAL A 202 1.06 7.25 10.55
N TRP A 203 1.41 5.98 10.40
CA TRP A 203 2.79 5.53 10.41
C TRP A 203 3.61 6.12 9.27
N PHE A 204 3.10 6.10 8.04
CA PHE A 204 3.75 6.62 6.84
C PHE A 204 4.02 8.12 6.91
N LEU A 205 2.99 8.90 7.27
CA LEU A 205 3.13 10.34 7.43
C LEU A 205 4.18 10.65 8.52
N TRP A 206 4.15 9.93 9.64
CA TRP A 206 5.07 10.17 10.75
C TRP A 206 6.51 9.78 10.42
N ILE A 207 6.76 8.57 9.91
CA ILE A 207 8.11 8.14 9.53
C ILE A 207 8.68 9.04 8.44
N GLY A 208 7.86 9.43 7.46
CA GLY A 208 8.26 10.27 6.35
C GLY A 208 8.74 11.65 6.79
N ILE A 209 7.95 12.29 7.66
CA ILE A 209 8.32 13.58 8.27
C ILE A 209 9.62 13.45 9.07
N LEU A 210 9.78 12.39 9.88
CA LEU A 210 11.01 12.19 10.66
C LEU A 210 12.26 11.97 9.80
N MET A 211 12.12 11.25 8.69
CA MET A 211 13.23 11.03 7.74
C MET A 211 13.62 12.35 7.04
N MET A 212 12.66 13.19 6.67
CA MET A 212 12.91 14.50 6.06
C MET A 212 13.55 15.49 7.04
N ILE A 213 13.08 15.57 8.28
CA ILE A 213 13.67 16.46 9.30
C ILE A 213 15.13 16.09 9.57
N ARG A 214 15.43 14.80 9.73
CA ARG A 214 16.79 14.34 10.07
C ARG A 214 17.77 14.41 8.89
N SER A 215 17.29 14.37 7.65
CA SER A 215 18.13 14.58 6.47
C SER A 215 18.49 16.05 6.23
N ALA A 216 17.73 16.99 6.80
CA ALA A 216 17.96 18.44 6.70
C ALA A 216 18.98 19.01 7.70
N GLY A 217 19.52 18.20 8.63
CA GLY A 217 20.54 18.66 9.59
C GLY A 217 21.83 19.14 8.92
N PRO A 218 22.55 20.13 9.49
CA PRO A 218 23.72 20.74 8.86
C PRO A 218 24.75 19.67 8.48
N ALA A 219 25.36 19.84 7.31
CA ALA A 219 26.57 19.07 6.98
C ALA A 219 27.62 19.45 8.02
N SER A 220 28.12 18.49 8.79
CA SER A 220 29.39 18.67 9.47
C SER A 220 30.40 19.07 8.39
N ALA A 221 30.92 20.29 8.50
CA ALA A 221 31.96 20.83 7.64
C ALA A 221 33.17 19.86 7.62
N PRO A 222 33.90 19.79 6.48
CA PRO A 222 34.93 18.78 6.24
C PRO A 222 36.05 18.80 7.28
#